data_AF-A0A1H8VJF4-F1
#
_entry.id   AF-A0A1H8VJF4-F1
#
_cell.length_a   1.000
_cell.length_b   1.000
_cell.length_c   1.000
_cell.angle_alpha   90.00
_cell.angle_beta   90.00
_cell.angle_gamma   90.00
#
_symmetry.space_group_name_H-M   'P 1'
#
loop_
_entity.id
_entity.type
_entity.pdbx_description
1 polymer ?
#
loop_
_entity_poly.entity_id
_entity_poly.type
_entity_poly.pdbx_seq_one_letter_code
_entity_poly.pdbx_strand_id
1 'polypeptide(L)'
;MVPPAGDGASPAPIDHPILEFLQTRLQATGQVAQATLTDTSGHLELNVTLAPSYYPEVVDEATLNVRWYTNDDFKIHYREVHSESTWECRWDRHPNSHNTRDHFHPPPAAPTPGDDASWPTDHRDMLQLALDEAKQRITTLWGT
;
A
#
# COMPACT_ATOMS: atom_id res chain seq x y z
N MET A 1 -22.76 -8.20 26.81
CA MET A 1 -21.41 -8.18 26.21
C MET A 1 -21.44 -7.11 25.15
N VAL A 2 -20.81 -5.96 25.42
CA VAL A 2 -20.78 -4.81 24.48
C VAL A 2 -19.54 -5.01 23.60
N PRO A 3 -19.61 -4.88 22.27
CA PRO A 3 -18.41 -4.95 21.44
C PRO A 3 -17.52 -3.74 21.74
N PRO A 4 -16.18 -3.84 21.64
CA PRO A 4 -15.35 -2.66 21.80
C PRO A 4 -15.65 -1.70 20.65
N ALA A 5 -15.96 -0.46 21.00
CA ALA A 5 -15.98 0.64 20.06
C ALA A 5 -14.56 0.79 19.51
N GLY A 6 -14.39 0.85 18.19
CA GLY A 6 -13.14 1.34 17.63
C GLY A 6 -12.92 2.75 18.18
N ASP A 7 -11.79 2.99 18.84
CA ASP A 7 -11.62 4.07 19.83
C ASP A 7 -11.75 5.51 19.29
N GLY A 8 -12.11 5.74 18.02
CA GLY A 8 -12.39 7.07 17.48
C GLY A 8 -11.25 8.08 17.65
N ALA A 9 -10.06 7.63 18.04
CA ALA A 9 -8.89 8.43 18.20
C ALA A 9 -8.39 8.79 16.80
N SER A 10 -8.11 10.07 16.58
CA SER A 10 -7.36 10.49 15.41
C SER A 10 -6.10 9.61 15.30
N PRO A 11 -5.75 9.12 14.09
CA PRO A 11 -4.55 8.33 13.92
C PRO A 11 -3.35 9.09 14.45
N ALA A 12 -2.30 8.38 14.84
CA ALA A 12 -1.04 8.99 15.22
C ALA A 12 -0.54 9.95 14.11
N PRO A 13 0.33 10.92 14.41
CA PRO A 13 0.92 11.77 13.39
C PRO A 13 1.63 10.96 12.29
N ILE A 14 1.63 11.47 11.06
CA ILE A 14 2.37 10.88 9.94
C ILE A 14 3.88 10.95 10.21
N ASP A 15 4.57 9.84 9.95
CA ASP A 15 6.03 9.79 10.00
C ASP A 15 6.61 10.30 8.66
N HIS A 16 6.77 11.62 8.57
CA HIS A 16 7.25 12.27 7.36
C HIS A 16 8.67 11.84 6.95
N PRO A 17 9.67 11.71 7.87
CA PRO A 17 10.99 11.21 7.52
C PRO A 17 10.99 9.82 6.87
N ILE A 18 10.13 8.89 7.31
CA ILE A 18 9.99 7.58 6.65
C ILE A 18 9.48 7.76 5.22
N LEU A 19 8.44 8.59 5.01
CA LEU A 19 7.90 8.80 3.66
C LEU A 19 8.92 9.46 2.71
N GLU A 20 9.69 10.46 3.17
CA GLU A 20 10.78 11.08 2.37
C GLU A 20 11.89 10.09 2.03
N PHE A 21 12.25 9.23 2.98
CA PHE A 21 13.23 8.16 2.75
C PHE A 21 12.73 7.17 1.68
N LEU A 22 11.50 6.70 1.80
CA LEU A 22 10.89 5.79 0.83
C LEU A 22 10.76 6.46 -0.55
N GLN A 23 10.33 7.71 -0.60
CA GLN A 23 10.24 8.49 -1.84
C GLN A 23 11.60 8.53 -2.57
N THR A 24 12.66 8.91 -1.85
CA THR A 24 14.02 9.01 -2.41
C THR A 24 14.49 7.66 -2.95
N ARG A 25 14.23 6.57 -2.23
CA ARG A 25 14.63 5.22 -2.62
C ARG A 25 13.87 4.73 -3.85
N LEU A 26 12.55 4.90 -3.86
CA LEU A 26 11.68 4.44 -4.95
C LEU A 26 11.93 5.22 -6.24
N GLN A 27 12.04 6.56 -6.15
CA GLN A 27 12.29 7.43 -7.30
C GLN A 27 13.62 7.12 -8.02
N ALA A 28 14.59 6.53 -7.32
CA ALA A 28 15.89 6.14 -7.88
C ALA A 28 15.85 4.81 -8.67
N THR A 29 14.71 4.13 -8.73
CA THR A 29 14.56 2.85 -9.46
C THR A 29 13.98 3.05 -10.86
N GLY A 30 14.34 2.17 -11.79
CA GLY A 30 13.81 2.24 -13.17
C GLY A 30 12.34 1.79 -13.30
N GLN A 31 11.82 1.12 -12.28
CA GLN A 31 10.44 0.62 -12.20
C GLN A 31 9.43 1.71 -11.78
N VAL A 32 9.93 2.84 -11.28
CA VAL A 32 9.11 3.96 -10.80
C VAL A 32 9.19 5.09 -11.81
N ALA A 33 8.04 5.49 -12.35
CA ALA A 33 7.97 6.70 -13.17
C ALA A 33 8.03 7.95 -12.29
N GLN A 34 7.31 7.95 -11.18
CA GLN A 34 7.20 9.10 -10.28
C GLN A 34 6.88 8.65 -8.85
N ALA A 35 7.51 9.30 -7.87
CA ALA A 35 7.20 9.16 -6.46
C ALA A 35 7.03 10.55 -5.82
N THR A 36 5.84 10.88 -5.34
CA THR A 36 5.48 12.22 -4.87
C THR A 36 4.79 12.14 -3.51
N LEU A 37 5.23 12.98 -2.57
CA LEU A 37 4.47 13.22 -1.35
C LEU A 37 3.30 14.15 -1.66
N THR A 38 2.09 13.71 -1.34
CA THR A 38 0.87 14.47 -1.55
C THR A 38 0.13 14.60 -0.22
N ASP A 39 -0.32 15.81 0.09
CA ASP A 39 -1.23 16.05 1.21
C ASP A 39 -2.62 16.36 0.65
N THR A 40 -3.51 15.38 0.74
CA THR A 40 -4.92 15.57 0.41
C THR A 40 -5.72 15.64 1.70
N SER A 41 -6.26 16.82 2.02
CA SER A 41 -7.14 17.02 3.18
C SER A 41 -6.55 16.61 4.54
N GLY A 42 -5.23 16.77 4.74
CA GLY A 42 -4.55 16.41 5.98
C GLY A 42 -4.12 14.94 6.04
N HIS A 43 -4.12 14.26 4.89
CA HIS A 43 -3.65 12.90 4.75
C HIS A 43 -2.40 12.88 3.87
N LEU A 44 -1.27 13.25 4.47
CA LEU A 44 0.03 13.11 3.83
C LEU A 44 0.32 11.64 3.52
N GLU A 45 0.61 11.35 2.27
CA GLU A 45 0.96 10.01 1.79
C GLU A 45 1.97 10.09 0.63
N LEU A 46 2.69 9.00 0.42
CA LEU A 46 3.55 8.81 -0.71
C LEU A 46 2.75 8.14 -1.85
N ASN A 47 2.57 8.86 -2.94
CA ASN A 47 1.99 8.36 -4.19
C ASN A 47 3.11 7.95 -5.15
N VAL A 48 3.13 6.68 -5.54
CA VAL A 48 4.10 6.14 -6.49
C VAL A 48 3.39 5.64 -7.74
N THR A 49 3.70 6.23 -8.89
CA THR A 49 3.29 5.74 -10.20
C THR A 49 4.39 4.85 -10.76
N LEU A 50 4.03 3.61 -11.09
CA LEU A 50 4.97 2.65 -11.66
C LEU A 50 5.10 2.88 -13.18
N ALA A 51 6.30 2.59 -13.71
CA ALA A 51 6.60 2.83 -15.10
C ALA A 51 5.73 1.94 -16.01
N PRO A 52 5.03 2.50 -17.02
CA PRO A 52 4.22 1.70 -17.94
C PRO A 52 5.00 0.59 -18.65
N SER A 53 6.29 0.81 -18.93
CA SER A 53 7.19 -0.19 -19.53
C SER A 53 7.44 -1.43 -18.64
N TYR A 54 7.07 -1.38 -17.36
CA TYR A 54 7.16 -2.50 -16.44
C TYR A 54 5.93 -3.44 -16.52
N TYR A 55 4.89 -3.03 -17.25
CA TYR A 55 3.61 -3.72 -17.37
C TYR A 55 3.31 -4.10 -18.83
N PRO A 56 2.56 -5.20 -19.06
CA PRO A 56 1.97 -5.47 -20.38
C PRO A 56 0.86 -4.47 -20.70
N GLU A 57 0.52 -4.32 -21.98
CA GLU A 57 -0.46 -3.34 -22.49
C GLU A 57 -1.86 -3.44 -21.88
N VAL A 58 -2.21 -4.56 -21.24
CA VAL A 58 -3.52 -4.74 -20.57
C VAL A 58 -3.66 -3.87 -19.31
N VAL A 59 -2.56 -3.40 -18.73
CA VAL A 59 -2.57 -2.50 -17.56
C VAL A 59 -2.37 -1.06 -18.01
N ASP A 60 -3.41 -0.25 -17.86
CA ASP A 60 -3.42 1.16 -18.25
C ASP A 60 -2.60 2.01 -17.27
N GLU A 61 -2.69 1.73 -15.97
CA GLU A 61 -1.99 2.44 -14.90
C GLU A 61 -1.72 1.52 -13.71
N ALA A 62 -0.59 1.69 -13.04
CA ALA A 62 -0.30 1.01 -11.79
C ALA A 62 0.28 1.98 -10.74
N THR A 63 -0.28 1.94 -9.54
CA THR A 63 0.11 2.82 -8.42
C THR A 63 0.39 2.04 -7.15
N LEU A 64 1.31 2.57 -6.34
CA LEU A 64 1.55 2.17 -4.97
C LEU A 64 1.40 3.39 -4.06
N ASN A 65 0.42 3.37 -3.18
CA ASN A 65 0.17 4.39 -2.17
C ASN A 65 0.70 3.91 -0.82
N VAL A 66 1.51 4.73 -0.16
CA VAL A 66 2.09 4.40 1.15
C VAL A 66 1.79 5.51 2.15
N ARG A 67 1.23 5.11 3.30
CA ARG A 67 1.05 5.96 4.46
C ARG A 67 1.68 5.30 5.67
N TRP A 68 2.48 6.05 6.42
CA TRP A 68 3.17 5.56 7.60
C TRP A 68 2.98 6.52 8.77
N TYR A 69 2.74 5.97 9.95
CA TYR A 69 2.47 6.73 11.17
C TYR A 69 3.59 6.53 12.20
N THR A 70 3.76 7.53 13.07
CA THR A 70 4.81 7.55 14.11
C THR A 70 4.68 6.46 15.18
N ASN A 71 3.56 5.73 15.21
CA ASN A 71 3.31 4.57 16.06
C ASN A 71 3.48 3.22 15.31
N ASP A 72 4.09 3.25 14.13
CA ASP A 72 4.28 2.13 13.19
C ASP A 72 3.00 1.55 12.59
N ASP A 73 1.85 2.21 12.76
CA ASP A 73 0.71 1.91 11.91
C ASP A 73 1.01 2.33 10.46
N PHE A 74 0.43 1.63 9.50
CA PHE A 74 0.61 1.95 8.09
C PHE A 74 -0.54 1.46 7.23
N LYS A 75 -0.58 2.00 6.01
CA LYS A 75 -1.39 1.49 4.90
C LYS A 75 -0.54 1.49 3.65
N ILE A 76 -0.45 0.34 2.99
CA ILE A 76 0.18 0.18 1.69
C ILE A 76 -0.89 -0.34 0.74
N HIS A 77 -1.16 0.38 -0.34
CA HIS A 77 -2.20 0.04 -1.31
C HIS A 77 -1.57 -0.04 -2.68
N TYR A 78 -1.64 -1.22 -3.29
CA TYR A 78 -1.23 -1.44 -4.67
C TYR A 78 -2.48 -1.56 -5.55
N ARG A 79 -2.51 -0.82 -6.66
CA ARG A 79 -3.66 -0.73 -7.55
C ARG A 79 -3.23 -0.73 -9.01
N GLU A 80 -3.92 -1.53 -9.81
CA GLU A 80 -3.85 -1.58 -11.26
C GLU A 80 -5.20 -1.10 -11.82
N VAL A 81 -5.14 -0.24 -12.85
CA VAL A 81 -6.28 0.11 -13.69
C VAL A 81 -6.14 -0.65 -14.99
N HIS A 82 -7.21 -1.34 -15.37
CA HIS A 82 -7.38 -2.02 -16.66
C HIS A 82 -8.58 -1.38 -17.37
N SER A 83 -8.73 -1.64 -18.67
CA SER A 83 -9.72 -0.91 -19.48
C SER A 83 -11.18 -1.09 -19.01
N GLU A 84 -11.50 -2.25 -18.39
CA GLU A 84 -12.84 -2.57 -17.90
C GLU A 84 -12.88 -2.94 -16.41
N SER A 85 -11.74 -2.93 -15.72
CA SER A 85 -11.66 -3.41 -14.33
C SER A 85 -10.54 -2.78 -13.53
N THR A 86 -10.58 -2.98 -12.21
CA THR A 86 -9.50 -2.63 -11.30
C THR A 86 -9.04 -3.87 -10.58
N TRP A 87 -7.73 -3.94 -10.33
CA TRP A 87 -7.15 -4.97 -9.49
C TRP A 87 -6.37 -4.27 -8.38
N GLU A 88 -6.71 -4.55 -7.12
CA GLU A 88 -6.08 -3.89 -5.98
C GLU A 88 -5.98 -4.79 -4.77
N CYS A 89 -4.91 -4.61 -3.99
CA CYS A 89 -4.70 -5.24 -2.70
C CYS A 89 -4.08 -4.26 -1.70
N ARG A 90 -4.20 -4.54 -0.41
CA ARG A 90 -3.64 -3.69 0.64
C ARG A 90 -2.99 -4.48 1.76
N TRP A 91 -1.92 -3.93 2.31
CA TRP A 91 -1.31 -4.38 3.55
C TRP A 91 -1.48 -3.26 4.57
N ASP A 92 -2.20 -3.56 5.64
CA ASP A 92 -2.56 -2.58 6.65
C ASP A 92 -2.07 -3.04 8.02
N ARG A 93 -1.58 -2.07 8.80
CA ARG A 93 -1.30 -2.20 10.23
C ARG A 93 -2.03 -1.06 10.93
N HIS A 94 -3.15 -1.37 11.58
CA HIS A 94 -3.86 -0.45 12.46
C HIS A 94 -4.90 -1.22 13.30
N PRO A 95 -5.25 -0.74 14.50
CA PRO A 95 -6.36 -1.32 15.24
C PRO A 95 -7.68 -1.19 14.45
N ASN A 96 -8.52 -2.23 14.49
CA ASN A 96 -9.90 -2.17 14.02
C ASN A 96 -10.77 -3.19 14.80
N SER A 97 -12.09 -3.21 14.56
CA SER A 97 -13.05 -4.04 15.31
C SER A 97 -13.24 -5.46 14.76
N HIS A 98 -12.62 -5.80 13.63
CA HIS A 98 -12.94 -7.02 12.88
C HIS A 98 -11.73 -7.90 12.56
N ASN A 99 -10.51 -7.39 12.74
CA ASN A 99 -9.25 -8.06 12.46
C ASN A 99 -8.23 -7.81 13.57
N THR A 100 -7.13 -8.56 13.53
CA THR A 100 -5.89 -8.21 14.24
C THR A 100 -5.33 -6.88 13.72
N ARG A 101 -4.41 -6.27 14.49
CA ARG A 101 -3.74 -5.01 14.11
C ARG A 101 -3.15 -5.10 12.69
N ASP A 102 -2.52 -6.22 12.36
CA ASP A 102 -2.00 -6.52 11.03
C ASP A 102 -3.06 -7.28 10.23
N HIS A 103 -3.39 -6.79 9.03
CA HIS A 103 -4.36 -7.44 8.14
C HIS A 103 -4.06 -7.16 6.66
N PHE A 104 -4.42 -8.11 5.81
CA PHE A 104 -4.28 -8.07 4.36
C PHE A 104 -5.66 -7.91 3.72
N HIS A 105 -5.79 -7.01 2.76
CA HIS A 105 -6.99 -6.92 1.92
C HIS A 105 -6.69 -7.56 0.56
N PRO A 106 -7.19 -8.77 0.29
CA PRO A 106 -6.81 -9.52 -0.89
C PRO A 106 -7.35 -8.91 -2.19
N PRO A 107 -6.68 -9.16 -3.32
CA PRO A 107 -7.19 -8.80 -4.63
C PRO A 107 -8.43 -9.61 -5.02
N PRO A 108 -9.21 -9.16 -6.02
CA PRO A 108 -8.96 -7.98 -6.86
C PRO A 108 -9.54 -6.67 -6.33
N ALA A 109 -10.30 -6.70 -5.22
CA ALA A 109 -11.14 -5.57 -4.80
C ALA A 109 -10.81 -5.06 -3.39
N ALA A 110 -9.71 -5.51 -2.79
CA ALA A 110 -9.29 -5.17 -1.43
C ALA A 110 -10.47 -5.07 -0.42
N PRO A 111 -11.31 -6.13 -0.28
CA PRO A 111 -12.57 -6.06 0.45
C PRO A 111 -12.34 -5.78 1.94
N THR A 112 -13.34 -5.21 2.61
CA THR A 112 -13.34 -5.03 4.07
C THR A 112 -14.43 -5.91 4.70
N PRO A 113 -14.14 -6.70 5.77
CA PRO A 113 -12.86 -6.81 6.48
C PRO A 113 -11.78 -7.49 5.65
N GLY A 114 -10.52 -7.27 6.04
CA GLY A 114 -9.39 -8.01 5.48
C GLY A 114 -9.22 -9.36 6.15
N ASP A 115 -8.14 -10.07 5.82
CA ASP A 115 -7.70 -11.30 6.46
C ASP A 115 -6.59 -10.99 7.47
N ASP A 116 -6.64 -11.61 8.64
CA ASP A 116 -5.60 -11.44 9.67
C ASP A 116 -4.22 -11.88 9.14
N ALA A 117 -3.19 -11.08 9.44
CA ALA A 117 -1.85 -11.30 8.94
C ALA A 117 -0.78 -10.97 10.00
N SER A 118 0.49 -11.02 9.61
CA SER A 118 1.61 -10.61 10.45
C SER A 118 2.69 -9.98 9.59
N TRP A 119 3.02 -8.73 9.88
CA TRP A 119 3.93 -7.94 9.06
C TRP A 119 5.30 -7.73 9.72
N PRO A 120 6.37 -7.58 8.93
CA PRO A 120 7.65 -7.10 9.44
C PRO A 120 7.51 -5.81 10.26
N THR A 121 8.40 -5.62 11.23
CA THR A 121 8.44 -4.39 12.04
C THR A 121 9.23 -3.29 11.36
N ASP A 122 10.27 -3.62 10.59
CA ASP A 122 11.07 -2.63 9.86
C ASP A 122 10.33 -2.16 8.61
N HIS A 123 10.26 -0.85 8.39
CA HIS A 123 9.55 -0.26 7.26
C HIS A 123 10.15 -0.64 5.90
N ARG A 124 11.46 -0.93 5.84
CA ARG A 124 12.13 -1.38 4.60
C ARG A 124 11.73 -2.81 4.28
N ASP A 125 11.70 -3.68 5.28
CA ASP A 125 11.29 -5.06 5.11
C ASP A 125 9.81 -5.14 4.72
N MET A 126 8.96 -4.30 5.31
CA MET A 126 7.54 -4.23 4.95
C MET A 126 7.33 -3.73 3.52
N LEU A 127 8.03 -2.68 3.10
CA LEU A 127 7.94 -2.19 1.72
C LEU A 127 8.48 -3.23 0.72
N GLN A 128 9.59 -3.90 1.05
CA GLN A 128 10.16 -4.96 0.22
C GLN A 128 9.17 -6.10 0.02
N LEU A 129 8.47 -6.53 1.08
CA LEU A 129 7.41 -7.54 1.00
C LEU A 129 6.31 -7.13 0.00
N ALA A 130 5.76 -5.92 0.13
CA ALA A 130 4.71 -5.44 -0.75
C ALA A 130 5.17 -5.35 -2.23
N LEU A 131 6.40 -4.88 -2.46
CA LEU A 131 6.99 -4.81 -3.80
C LEU A 131 7.26 -6.19 -4.41
N ASP A 132 7.67 -7.17 -3.61
CA ASP A 132 7.88 -8.55 -4.07
C ASP A 132 6.56 -9.24 -4.44
N GLU A 133 5.49 -9.00 -3.69
CA GLU A 133 4.15 -9.49 -4.03
C GLU A 133 3.61 -8.82 -5.30
N ALA A 134 3.76 -7.49 -5.43
CA ALA A 134 3.42 -6.78 -6.67
C ALA A 134 4.24 -7.31 -7.87
N LYS A 135 5.53 -7.58 -7.68
CA LYS A 135 6.38 -8.16 -8.72
C LYS A 135 5.94 -9.56 -9.16
N GLN A 136 5.48 -10.40 -8.23
CA GLN A 136 4.93 -11.73 -8.55
C GLN A 136 3.66 -11.60 -9.40
N ARG A 137 2.78 -10.66 -9.04
CA ARG A 137 1.59 -10.31 -9.84
C ARG A 137 1.97 -9.85 -11.25
N ILE A 138 2.92 -8.93 -11.37
CA ILE A 138 3.42 -8.43 -12.67
C ILE A 138 4.01 -9.57 -13.50
N THR A 139 4.80 -10.46 -12.89
CA THR A 139 5.36 -11.63 -13.58
C THR A 139 4.26 -12.54 -14.13
N THR A 140 3.16 -12.71 -13.39
CA THR A 140 1.99 -13.47 -13.84
C THR A 140 1.32 -12.80 -15.05
N LEU A 141 1.18 -11.46 -15.02
CA LEU A 141 0.62 -10.68 -16.14
C LEU A 141 1.43 -10.78 -17.43
N TRP A 142 2.76 -10.88 -17.34
CA TRP A 142 3.61 -11.10 -18.52
C TRP A 142 3.57 -12.55 -19.04
N GLY A 143 3.09 -13.48 -18.23
CA GLY A 143 2.97 -14.89 -18.59
C GLY A 143 1.64 -15.28 -19.25
N THR A 144 0.67 -14.37 -19.30
CA THR A 144 -0.63 -14.55 -19.96
C THR A 144 -0.58 -14.09 -21.42
#